data_AF-A0A8I6WF63-F1
#
_entry.id   AF-A0A8I6WF63-F1
#
_cell.length_a   1.000
_cell.length_b   1.000
_cell.length_c   1.000
_cell.angle_alpha   90.00
_cell.angle_beta   90.00
_cell.angle_gamma   90.00
#
_symmetry.space_group_name_H-M   'P 1'
#
loop_
_entity.id
_entity.type
_entity.pdbx_description
1 polymer ?
#
loop_
_entity_poly.entity_id
_entity_poly.type
_entity_poly.pdbx_seq_one_letter_code
_entity_poly.pdbx_strand_id
1 'polypeptide(L)'
;MDEAMLNLFVDHYNRGDLDQNGWKPHVYNAIVNNVRAKCNVDITKENVISRCKTIDRQYVNVSKMLSTSGFGWDWIHNKLMVDSEDVWRNYVKQNKDAPCYTHKVIKFWDSINLVFSKDHATGSRARTAT
;
A
#
# COMPACT_ATOMS: atom_id res chain seq x y z
N MET A 1 -6.48 -2.08 13.08
CA MET A 1 -5.90 -0.73 12.88
C MET A 1 -5.66 -0.46 11.39
N ASP A 2 -4.77 -1.19 10.71
CA ASP A 2 -4.44 -0.93 9.29
C ASP A 2 -5.66 -0.95 8.36
N GLU A 3 -6.56 -1.91 8.54
CA GLU A 3 -7.81 -1.97 7.77
C GLU A 3 -8.63 -0.68 7.91
N ALA A 4 -8.81 -0.20 9.14
CA ALA A 4 -9.55 1.04 9.40
C ALA A 4 -8.87 2.27 8.77
N MET A 5 -7.54 2.28 8.75
CA MET A 5 -6.76 3.35 8.11
C MET A 5 -6.87 3.27 6.57
N LEU A 6 -6.61 2.09 5.99
CA LEU A 6 -6.60 1.86 4.55
C LEU A 6 -7.96 2.12 3.92
N ASN A 7 -9.06 1.71 4.57
CA ASN A 7 -10.40 2.00 4.06
C ASN A 7 -10.64 3.52 3.93
N LEU A 8 -10.22 4.32 4.91
CA LEU A 8 -10.34 5.78 4.80
C LEU A 8 -9.37 6.39 3.80
N PHE A 9 -8.15 5.85 3.68
CA PHE A 9 -7.24 6.29 2.63
C PHE A 9 -7.83 6.06 1.25
N VAL A 10 -8.44 4.90 0.99
CA VAL A 10 -9.13 4.61 -0.27
C VAL A 10 -10.30 5.58 -0.50
N ASP A 11 -11.13 5.83 0.51
CA ASP A 11 -12.25 6.77 0.40
C ASP A 11 -11.76 8.19 0.05
N HIS A 12 -10.72 8.67 0.72
CA HIS A 12 -10.14 9.99 0.47
C HIS A 12 -9.37 10.06 -0.86
N TYR A 13 -8.73 8.96 -1.27
CA TYR A 13 -8.12 8.84 -2.59
C TYR A 13 -9.17 9.07 -3.68
N ASN A 14 -10.29 8.36 -3.60
CA ASN A 14 -11.39 8.45 -4.57
C ASN A 14 -12.06 9.84 -4.59
N ARG A 15 -11.93 10.62 -3.52
CA ARG A 15 -12.42 12.02 -3.43
C ARG A 15 -11.42 13.06 -3.94
N GLY A 16 -10.19 12.68 -4.29
CA GLY A 16 -9.15 13.62 -4.71
C GLY A 16 -8.56 14.44 -3.55
N ASP A 17 -8.45 13.83 -2.37
CA ASP A 17 -7.81 14.46 -1.20
C ASP A 17 -6.30 14.21 -1.10
N LEU A 18 -5.72 13.59 -2.12
CA LEU A 18 -4.29 13.45 -2.33
C LEU A 18 -3.83 14.51 -3.35
N ASP A 19 -2.82 15.31 -2.98
CA ASP A 19 -2.16 16.27 -3.86
C ASP A 19 -0.68 15.88 -4.10
N GLN A 20 0.06 16.73 -4.82
CA GLN A 20 1.49 16.50 -5.12
C GLN A 20 2.38 16.41 -3.87
N ASN A 21 1.97 17.05 -2.77
CA ASN A 21 2.66 17.06 -1.48
C ASN A 21 2.13 15.99 -0.52
N GLY A 22 1.19 15.14 -0.98
CA GLY A 22 0.60 14.06 -0.21
C GLY A 22 -0.83 14.36 0.24
N TRP A 23 -1.23 13.78 1.37
CA TRP A 23 -2.60 13.89 1.86
C TRP A 23 -2.89 15.28 2.44
N LYS A 24 -4.09 15.81 2.14
CA LYS A 24 -4.60 17.01 2.80
C LYS A 24 -4.68 16.84 4.32
N PRO A 25 -4.50 17.90 5.13
CA PRO A 25 -4.48 17.80 6.59
C PRO A 25 -5.70 17.12 7.22
N HIS A 26 -6.91 17.34 6.68
CA HIS A 26 -8.14 16.76 7.24
C HIS A 26 -8.20 15.23 7.14
N VAL A 27 -7.51 14.63 6.17
CA VAL A 27 -7.45 13.18 5.98
C VAL A 27 -6.82 12.51 7.20
N TYR A 28 -5.71 13.07 7.70
CA TYR A 28 -5.05 12.54 8.90
C TYR A 28 -5.96 12.59 10.12
N ASN A 29 -6.70 13.69 10.32
CA ASN A 29 -7.63 13.83 11.43
C ASN A 29 -8.79 12.82 11.32
N ALA A 30 -9.33 12.62 10.12
CA ALA A 30 -10.38 11.62 9.87
C ALA A 30 -9.89 10.21 10.21
N ILE A 31 -8.65 9.88 9.85
CA ILE A 31 -8.04 8.58 10.15
C ILE A 31 -7.82 8.38 11.64
N VAL A 32 -7.26 9.36 12.33
CA VAL A 32 -7.07 9.31 13.79
C VAL A 32 -8.40 9.07 14.49
N ASN A 33 -9.44 9.83 14.16
CA ASN A 33 -10.77 9.69 14.75
C ASN A 33 -11.40 8.32 14.46
N ASN A 34 -11.24 7.81 13.23
CA ASN A 34 -11.79 6.52 12.84
C ASN A 34 -11.06 5.35 13.50
N VAL A 35 -9.73 5.42 13.65
CA VAL A 35 -8.96 4.40 14.39
C VAL A 35 -9.37 4.43 15.86
N ARG A 36 -9.51 5.61 16.48
CA ARG A 36 -10.01 5.74 17.85
C ARG A 36 -11.39 5.09 18.00
N ALA A 37 -12.33 5.42 17.11
CA ALA A 37 -13.69 4.90 17.18
C ALA A 37 -13.80 3.40 16.92
N LYS A 38 -13.07 2.86 15.92
CA LYS A 38 -13.19 1.45 15.51
C LYS A 38 -12.27 0.49 16.25
N CYS A 39 -11.11 0.96 16.68
CA CYS A 39 -10.10 0.12 17.31
C CYS A 39 -9.93 0.41 18.81
N ASN A 40 -10.54 1.48 19.33
CA ASN A 40 -10.34 1.93 20.71
C ASN A 40 -8.85 2.16 21.05
N VAL A 41 -8.11 2.75 20.10
CA VAL A 41 -6.68 3.07 20.27
C VAL A 41 -6.47 4.55 20.00
N ASP A 42 -5.77 5.21 20.92
CA ASP A 42 -5.28 6.57 20.72
C ASP A 42 -4.01 6.58 19.88
N ILE A 43 -4.08 7.26 18.75
CA ILE A 43 -2.96 7.47 17.84
C ILE A 43 -2.85 8.95 17.50
N THR A 44 -1.64 9.40 17.14
CA THR A 44 -1.40 10.74 16.62
C THR A 44 -1.28 10.73 15.09
N LYS A 45 -1.26 11.93 14.51
CA LYS A 45 -0.96 12.12 13.09
C LYS A 45 0.42 11.53 12.73
N GLU A 46 1.41 11.65 13.60
CA GLU A 46 2.76 11.13 13.39
C GLU A 46 2.77 9.59 13.35
N ASN A 47 1.92 8.93 14.16
CA ASN A 47 1.74 7.49 14.06
C ASN A 47 1.16 7.09 12.69
N VAL A 48 0.17 7.84 12.19
CA VAL A 48 -0.40 7.63 10.84
C VAL A 48 0.67 7.78 9.76
N ILE A 49 1.44 8.87 9.81
CA ILE A 49 2.52 9.13 8.84
C ILE A 49 3.58 8.03 8.86
N SER A 50 4.02 7.61 10.05
CA SER A 50 4.98 6.52 10.22
C SER A 50 4.45 5.21 9.62
N ARG A 51 3.15 4.94 9.80
CA ARG A 51 2.51 3.76 9.21
C ARG A 51 2.44 3.87 7.69
N CYS A 52 2.10 5.02 7.13
CA CYS A 52 2.14 5.26 5.67
C CYS A 52 3.52 4.98 5.09
N LYS A 53 4.60 5.45 5.72
CA LYS A 53 5.97 5.16 5.28
C LYS A 53 6.27 3.66 5.27
N THR A 54 5.76 2.94 6.26
CA THR A 54 5.92 1.48 6.34
C THR A 54 5.16 0.78 5.21
N ILE A 55 3.92 1.19 4.94
CA ILE A 55 3.09 0.64 3.85
C ILE A 55 3.71 0.97 2.49
N ASP A 56 4.19 2.19 2.28
CA ASP A 56 4.88 2.62 1.05
C ASP A 56 6.12 1.77 0.77
N ARG A 57 7.00 1.56 1.76
CA ARG A 57 8.16 0.66 1.62
C ARG A 57 7.74 -0.76 1.28
N GLN A 58 6.66 -1.25 1.89
CA GLN A 58 6.13 -2.56 1.60
C GLN A 58 5.58 -2.66 0.17
N TYR A 59 4.84 -1.65 -0.29
CA TYR A 59 4.37 -1.53 -1.66
C TYR A 59 5.55 -1.59 -2.65
N VAL A 60 6.56 -0.73 -2.47
CA VAL A 60 7.74 -0.68 -3.35
C VAL A 60 8.43 -2.05 -3.44
N ASN A 61 8.64 -2.72 -2.32
CA ASN A 61 9.33 -4.01 -2.30
C ASN A 61 8.51 -5.11 -2.99
N VAL A 62 7.21 -5.19 -2.72
CA VAL A 62 6.33 -6.20 -3.31
C VAL A 62 6.12 -5.94 -4.80
N SER A 63 5.89 -4.70 -5.21
CA SER A 63 5.74 -4.34 -6.62
C SER A 63 6.99 -4.66 -7.44
N LYS A 64 8.19 -4.46 -6.86
CA LYS A 64 9.46 -4.89 -7.49
C LYS A 64 9.52 -6.40 -7.67
N MET A 65 9.09 -7.17 -6.66
CA MET A 65 9.01 -8.64 -6.78
C MET A 65 8.02 -9.05 -7.87
N LEU A 66 6.80 -8.49 -7.86
CA LEU A 66 5.77 -8.79 -8.86
C LEU A 66 6.15 -8.37 -10.29
N SER A 67 7.08 -7.42 -10.44
CA SER A 67 7.66 -7.03 -11.73
C SER A 67 8.83 -7.91 -12.17
N THR A 68 9.22 -8.89 -11.35
CA THR A 68 10.30 -9.84 -11.65
C THR A 68 9.72 -11.14 -12.15
N SER A 69 10.27 -11.69 -13.24
CA SER A 69 9.86 -12.99 -13.76
C SER A 69 9.95 -14.09 -12.70
N GLY A 70 8.96 -14.97 -12.67
CA GLY A 70 8.85 -16.05 -11.69
C GLY A 70 8.24 -15.66 -10.36
N PHE A 71 7.70 -14.44 -10.23
CA PHE A 71 6.91 -14.01 -9.08
C PHE A 71 5.46 -13.77 -9.49
N GLY A 72 4.56 -14.06 -8.57
CA GLY A 72 3.13 -13.80 -8.71
C GLY A 72 2.49 -13.43 -7.38
N TRP A 73 1.17 -13.24 -7.41
CA TRP A 73 0.38 -12.94 -6.22
C TRP A 73 -0.67 -14.01 -5.97
N ASP A 74 -0.73 -14.50 -4.74
CA ASP A 74 -1.78 -15.39 -4.26
C ASP A 74 -2.93 -14.55 -3.69
N TRP A 75 -3.98 -14.34 -4.48
CA TRP A 75 -5.16 -13.58 -4.07
C TRP A 75 -5.97 -14.27 -2.96
N ILE A 76 -5.88 -15.60 -2.84
CA ILE A 76 -6.61 -16.36 -1.83
C ILE A 76 -5.92 -16.22 -0.47
N HIS A 77 -4.60 -16.40 -0.43
CA HIS A 77 -3.83 -16.37 0.81
C HIS A 77 -3.17 -15.01 1.11
N ASN A 78 -3.31 -14.04 0.21
CA ASN A 78 -2.74 -12.69 0.33
C ASN A 78 -1.22 -12.70 0.56
N LYS A 79 -0.47 -13.39 -0.30
CA LYS A 79 0.98 -13.53 -0.19
C LYS A 79 1.65 -13.60 -1.56
N LEU A 80 2.97 -13.41 -1.59
CA LEU A 80 3.77 -13.61 -2.80
C LEU A 80 3.81 -15.11 -3.15
N MET A 81 3.68 -15.37 -4.45
CA MET A 81 3.98 -16.67 -5.07
C MET A 81 5.30 -16.57 -5.80
N VAL A 82 5.99 -17.71 -5.86
CA VAL A 82 7.23 -17.86 -6.63
C VAL A 82 7.16 -19.18 -7.38
N ASP A 83 7.60 -19.16 -8.64
CA ASP A 83 7.51 -20.33 -9.53
C ASP A 83 8.39 -21.49 -9.05
N SER A 84 9.52 -21.18 -8.38
CA SER A 84 10.42 -22.18 -7.81
C SER A 84 11.30 -21.64 -6.68
N GLU A 85 11.85 -22.55 -5.87
CA GLU A 85 12.83 -22.21 -4.84
C GLU A 85 14.09 -21.57 -5.43
N ASP A 86 14.51 -21.97 -6.64
CA ASP A 86 15.70 -21.39 -7.28
C ASP A 86 15.50 -19.94 -7.70
N VAL A 87 14.30 -19.59 -8.19
CA VAL A 87 13.92 -18.18 -8.44
C VAL A 87 14.01 -17.38 -7.14
N TRP A 88 13.44 -17.90 -6.05
CA TRP A 88 13.52 -17.25 -4.74
C TRP A 88 14.96 -17.07 -4.25
N ARG A 89 15.77 -18.15 -4.26
CA ARG A 89 17.17 -18.15 -3.83
C ARG A 89 18.03 -17.17 -4.62
N ASN A 90 17.82 -17.07 -5.93
CA ASN A 90 18.56 -16.13 -6.76
C ASN A 90 18.13 -14.68 -6.53
N TYR A 91 16.84 -14.44 -6.26
CA TYR A 91 16.34 -13.11 -5.93
C TYR A 91 16.89 -12.60 -4.60
N VAL A 92 16.85 -13.42 -3.53
CA VAL A 92 17.30 -12.99 -2.19
C VAL A 92 18.82 -12.74 -2.11
N LYS A 93 19.63 -13.42 -2.94
CA LYS A 93 21.09 -13.13 -3.06
C LYS A 93 21.34 -11.67 -3.44
N GLN A 94 20.47 -11.08 -4.24
CA GLN A 94 20.59 -9.72 -4.76
C GLN A 94 19.75 -8.70 -3.96
N ASN A 95 18.80 -9.17 -3.15
CA ASN A 95 17.84 -8.34 -2.42
C ASN A 95 17.76 -8.77 -0.95
N LYS A 96 18.62 -8.18 -0.10
CA LYS A 96 18.76 -8.55 1.32
C LYS A 96 17.50 -8.33 2.17
N ASP A 97 16.60 -7.45 1.75
CA ASP A 97 15.32 -7.18 2.43
C ASP A 97 14.21 -8.18 2.04
N ALA A 98 14.40 -8.96 0.97
CA ALA A 98 13.39 -9.89 0.46
C ALA A 98 13.03 -11.06 1.40
N PRO A 99 13.94 -11.65 2.19
CA PRO A 99 13.64 -12.76 3.09
C PRO A 99 12.45 -12.53 4.03
N CYS A 100 12.16 -11.29 4.43
CA CYS A 100 11.01 -11.01 5.29
C CYS A 100 9.64 -11.24 4.61
N TYR A 101 9.62 -11.56 3.31
CA TYR A 101 8.41 -11.75 2.51
C TYR A 101 8.07 -13.22 2.20
N THR A 102 8.94 -14.20 2.50
CA THR A 102 8.76 -15.61 2.11
C THR A 102 7.41 -16.20 2.54
N HIS A 103 6.96 -15.85 3.76
CA HIS A 103 5.71 -16.34 4.32
C HIS A 103 4.82 -15.20 4.83
N LYS A 104 5.12 -13.97 4.39
CA LYS A 104 4.43 -12.79 4.88
C LYS A 104 3.07 -12.68 4.22
N VAL A 105 2.03 -12.70 5.04
CA VAL A 105 0.67 -12.35 4.62
C VAL A 105 0.56 -10.83 4.59
N ILE A 106 0.11 -10.30 3.47
CA ILE A 106 -0.05 -8.87 3.19
C ILE A 106 -1.51 -8.64 2.83
N LYS A 107 -2.29 -8.34 3.86
CA LYS A 107 -3.71 -8.04 3.69
C LYS A 107 -3.89 -6.72 2.94
N PHE A 108 -5.03 -6.59 2.25
CA PHE A 108 -5.46 -5.35 1.57
C PHE A 108 -4.49 -4.89 0.47
N TRP A 109 -3.87 -5.83 -0.25
CA TRP A 109 -2.95 -5.49 -1.34
C TRP A 109 -3.58 -4.60 -2.40
N ASP A 110 -4.85 -4.82 -2.77
CA ASP A 110 -5.56 -3.94 -3.71
C ASP A 110 -5.64 -2.49 -3.21
N SER A 111 -6.03 -2.29 -1.95
CA SER A 111 -6.11 -0.96 -1.33
C SER A 111 -4.74 -0.30 -1.24
N ILE A 112 -3.70 -1.07 -0.91
CA ILE A 112 -2.32 -0.58 -0.86
C ILE A 112 -1.87 -0.18 -2.27
N ASN A 113 -2.07 -1.03 -3.27
CA ASN A 113 -1.71 -0.79 -4.65
C ASN A 113 -2.43 0.44 -5.22
N LEU A 114 -3.73 0.58 -4.95
CA LEU A 114 -4.53 1.74 -5.38
C LEU A 114 -3.98 3.05 -4.80
N VAL A 115 -3.71 3.08 -3.50
CA VAL A 115 -3.34 4.31 -2.81
C VAL A 115 -1.87 4.69 -3.00
N PHE A 116 -0.97 3.71 -3.09
CA PHE A 116 0.49 3.94 -3.06
C PHE A 116 1.17 3.74 -4.42
N SER A 117 0.43 3.35 -5.46
CA SER A 117 0.97 3.35 -6.82
C SER A 117 1.30 4.77 -7.28
N LYS A 118 2.56 4.98 -7.68
CA LYS A 118 3.10 6.30 -8.07
C LYS A 118 2.63 6.78 -9.44
N ASP A 119 2.01 5.90 -10.23
CA ASP A 119 1.72 6.14 -11.66
C ASP A 119 0.32 6.71 -11.96
N HIS A 120 -0.40 7.22 -10.96
CA HIS A 120 -1.72 7.82 -11.19
C HIS A 120 -1.77 9.32 -10.91
N ALA A 121 -0.85 10.07 -11.53
CA ALA A 121 -1.14 11.43 -11.97
C ALA A 121 -2.00 11.40 -13.25
N THR A 122 -3.14 10.70 -13.24
CA THR A 122 -4.10 10.81 -14.34
C THR A 122 -5.06 11.95 -14.04
N GLY A 123 -4.55 13.18 -14.21
CA GLY A 123 -5.39 14.33 -14.51
C GLY A 123 -6.04 14.20 -15.89
N SER A 124 -6.74 13.09 -16.17
CA SER A 124 -7.59 12.94 -17.35
C SER A 124 -9.04 13.27 -16.98
N ARG A 125 -9.24 14.52 -16.57
CA ARG A 125 -10.50 15.24 -16.79
C ARG A 125 -10.27 16.37 -17.78
N ALA A 126 -9.61 16.08 -18.89
CA ALA A 126 -9.83 16.82 -20.12
C ALA A 126 -11.22 16.39 -20.63
N ARG A 127 -12.24 17.16 -20.23
CA ARG A 127 -13.54 17.13 -20.92
C ARG A 127 -13.27 17.51 -22.37
N THR A 128 -13.30 16.54 -23.28
CA THR A 128 -13.59 16.84 -24.68
C THR A 128 -15.06 17.24 -24.71
N ALA A 129 -15.32 18.54 -24.62
CA ALA A 129 -16.55 19.09 -25.14
C ALA A 129 -16.51 18.83 -26.66
N THR A 130 -17.48 18.06 -27.14
CA THR A 130 -17.82 18.01 -28.57
C THR A 130 -19.01 18.94 -28.76
#